data_AF-A0A8S3WY18-F1
#
_entry.id   AF-A0A8S3WY18-F1
#
_cell.length_a   1.000
_cell.length_b   1.000
_cell.length_c   1.000
_cell.angle_alpha   90.00
_cell.angle_beta   90.00
_cell.angle_gamma   90.00
#
_symmetry.space_group_name_H-M   'P 1'
#
loop_
_entity.id
_entity.type
_entity.pdbx_description
1 polymer ?
#
loop_
_entity_poly.entity_id
_entity_poly.type
_entity_poly.pdbx_seq_one_letter_code
_entity_poly.pdbx_strand_id
1 'polypeptide(L)'
;METRSTPLENQPRLPRIALSKRNRAVVRALNPMLVTYLEASRDLCDTDFILFGAALAVCHIIGAKVSKAGRATGQSSAIPAWRKRIEKRIAKATALIGFSSDKLHIGQ
;
A
#
# COMPACT_ATOMS: atom_id res chain seq x y z
N MET A 1 18.37 -4.32 9.19
CA MET A 1 17.09 -4.29 8.46
C MET A 1 15.99 -4.61 9.47
N GLU A 2 15.52 -3.59 10.19
CA GLU A 2 14.46 -3.73 11.18
C GLU A 2 13.46 -2.59 10.96
N THR A 3 12.49 -2.82 10.08
CA THR A 3 11.34 -1.93 9.90
C THR A 3 10.04 -2.61 10.27
N ARG A 4 10.10 -3.80 10.87
CA ARG A 4 8.94 -4.64 11.18
C ARG A 4 8.08 -4.14 12.36
N SER A 5 8.54 -3.12 13.09
CA SER A 5 7.97 -2.77 14.40
C SER A 5 7.52 -1.32 14.54
N THR A 6 7.65 -0.48 13.50
CA THR A 6 7.20 0.91 13.56
C THR A 6 5.77 1.06 13.04
N PRO A 7 4.81 1.55 13.86
CA PRO A 7 3.48 1.96 13.40
C PRO A 7 3.58 2.90 12.20
N LEU A 8 2.60 2.87 11.28
CA LEU A 8 2.55 3.74 10.09
C LEU A 8 2.85 5.21 10.40
N GLU A 9 2.42 5.66 11.57
CA GLU A 9 2.57 7.01 12.12
C GLU A 9 4.04 7.44 12.26
N ASN A 10 4.92 6.46 12.46
CA ASN A 10 6.36 6.62 12.66
C ASN A 10 7.17 6.26 11.41
N GLN A 11 6.52 5.86 10.32
CA GLN A 11 7.21 5.56 9.07
C GLN A 11 7.76 6.85 8.43
N PRO A 12 8.97 6.79 7.85
CA PRO A 12 9.55 7.95 7.18
C PRO A 12 8.72 8.33 5.95
N ARG A 13 8.66 9.63 5.64
CA ARG A 13 7.84 10.12 4.53
C ARG A 13 8.52 9.92 3.21
N LEU A 14 7.80 9.24 2.32
CA LEU A 14 8.21 9.07 0.93
C LEU A 14 7.95 10.36 0.14
N PRO A 15 8.97 10.96 -0.49
CA PRO A 15 8.77 12.12 -1.35
C PRO A 15 7.97 11.74 -2.59
N ARG A 16 7.24 12.71 -3.16
CA ARG A 16 6.66 12.53 -4.50
C ARG A 16 7.78 12.53 -5.53
N ILE A 17 7.84 11.47 -6.33
CA ILE A 17 8.86 11.28 -7.36
C ILE A 17 8.28 11.63 -8.73
N ALA A 18 9.02 12.41 -9.52
CA ALA A 18 8.66 12.65 -10.92
C ALA A 18 8.85 11.37 -11.75
N LEU A 19 7.88 11.02 -12.61
CA LEU A 19 7.93 9.84 -13.48
C LEU A 19 8.80 10.06 -14.73
N SER A 20 10.06 10.41 -14.54
CA SER A 20 11.05 10.50 -15.63
C SER A 20 11.32 9.13 -16.24
N LYS A 21 11.90 9.09 -17.46
CA LYS A 21 12.28 7.82 -18.14
C LYS A 21 13.18 6.94 -17.25
N ARG A 22 14.12 7.56 -16.52
CA ARG A 22 15.00 6.90 -15.56
C ARG A 22 14.21 6.31 -14.38
N ASN A 23 13.37 7.10 -13.73
CA ASN A 23 12.61 6.64 -12.56
C ASN A 23 11.62 5.54 -12.94
N ARG A 24 11.03 5.62 -14.14
CA ARG A 24 10.16 4.57 -14.68
C ARG A 24 10.92 3.27 -14.95
N ALA A 25 12.18 3.34 -15.38
CA ALA A 25 13.02 2.15 -15.56
C ALA A 25 13.30 1.46 -14.22
N VAL A 26 13.61 2.22 -13.17
CA VAL A 26 13.81 1.68 -11.81
C VAL A 26 12.54 1.00 -11.30
N VAL A 27 11.38 1.65 -11.42
CA VAL A 27 10.09 1.04 -11.02
C VAL A 27 9.84 -0.25 -11.81
N ARG A 28 10.09 -0.26 -13.12
CA ARG A 28 9.93 -1.47 -13.95
C ARG A 28 10.87 -2.60 -13.55
N ALA A 29 12.10 -2.29 -13.15
CA ALA A 29 13.07 -3.29 -12.70
C ALA A 29 12.67 -3.92 -11.35
N LEU A 30 12.07 -3.14 -10.46
CA LEU A 30 11.60 -3.62 -9.15
C LEU A 30 10.24 -4.34 -9.21
N ASN A 31 9.43 -4.05 -10.23
CA ASN A 31 8.06 -4.58 -10.32
C ASN A 31 7.98 -6.12 -10.28
N PRO A 32 8.85 -6.90 -10.98
CA PRO A 32 8.83 -8.36 -10.89
C PRO A 32 9.14 -8.87 -9.48
N MET A 33 10.08 -8.24 -8.78
CA MET A 33 10.42 -8.61 -7.40
C MET A 33 9.24 -8.36 -6.46
N LEU A 34 8.54 -7.23 -6.65
CA LEU A 34 7.38 -6.86 -5.84
C LEU A 34 6.25 -7.90 -5.96
N VAL A 35 6.00 -8.43 -7.16
CA VAL A 35 4.96 -9.46 -7.37
C VAL A 35 5.24 -10.69 -6.51
N THR A 36 6.49 -11.17 -6.49
CA THR A 36 6.88 -12.34 -5.67
C THR A 36 6.67 -12.11 -4.18
N TYR A 37 6.98 -10.92 -3.67
CA TYR A 37 6.75 -10.61 -2.25
C TYR A 37 5.26 -10.50 -1.92
N LEU A 38 4.45 -9.93 -2.82
CA LEU A 38 3.00 -9.79 -2.63
C LEU A 38 2.29 -11.15 -2.63
N GLU A 39 2.73 -12.11 -3.43
CA GLU A 39 2.20 -13.48 -3.42
C GLU A 39 2.46 -14.20 -2.10
N ALA A 40 3.57 -13.89 -1.42
CA ALA A 40 3.93 -14.44 -0.12
C ALA A 40 3.30 -13.69 1.07
N SER A 41 2.54 -12.61 0.81
CA SER A 41 1.90 -11.79 1.84
C SER A 41 0.76 -12.54 2.53
N ARG A 42 0.73 -12.52 3.86
CA ARG A 42 -0.26 -13.27 4.66
C ARG A 42 -1.48 -12.44 5.02
N ASP A 43 -1.31 -11.13 5.16
CA ASP A 43 -2.35 -10.23 5.58
C ASP A 43 -2.14 -8.80 5.02
N LEU A 44 -3.05 -7.90 5.41
CA LEU A 44 -3.02 -6.53 4.93
C LEU A 44 -1.83 -5.73 5.51
N CYS A 45 -1.39 -6.06 6.72
CA CYS A 45 -0.23 -5.41 7.34
C CYS A 45 1.06 -5.81 6.62
N ASP A 46 1.25 -7.11 6.36
CA ASP A 46 2.37 -7.62 5.56
C ASP A 46 2.37 -6.97 4.16
N THR A 47 1.20 -6.86 3.53
CA THR A 47 1.05 -6.20 2.23
C THR A 47 1.48 -4.75 2.28
N ASP A 48 1.06 -4.01 3.31
CA ASP A 48 1.41 -2.60 3.49
C ASP A 48 2.93 -2.41 3.69
N PHE A 49 3.56 -3.26 4.51
CA PHE A 49 5.01 -3.24 4.70
C PHE A 49 5.79 -3.54 3.41
N ILE A 50 5.32 -4.50 2.61
CA ILE A 50 5.93 -4.83 1.32
C ILE A 50 5.86 -3.64 0.36
N LEU A 51 4.68 -3.01 0.25
CA LEU A 51 4.49 -1.84 -0.62
C LEU A 51 5.33 -0.65 -0.15
N PHE A 52 5.37 -0.39 1.16
CA PHE A 52 6.18 0.68 1.73
C PHE A 52 7.68 0.45 1.51
N GLY A 53 8.17 -0.76 1.77
CA GLY A 53 9.56 -1.14 1.52
C GLY A 53 9.97 -1.00 0.05
N ALA A 54 9.10 -1.40 -0.89
CA ALA A 54 9.34 -1.22 -2.31
C ALA A 54 9.42 0.26 -2.71
N ALA A 55 8.54 1.10 -2.17
CA ALA A 55 8.58 2.54 -2.43
C ALA A 55 9.82 3.21 -1.82
N LEU A 56 10.27 2.78 -0.63
CA LEU A 56 11.54 3.18 -0.05
C LEU A 56 12.72 2.78 -0.94
N ALA A 57 12.74 1.55 -1.44
CA ALA A 57 13.80 1.06 -2.32
C ALA A 57 13.90 1.92 -3.60
N VAL A 58 12.76 2.26 -4.22
CA VAL A 58 12.73 3.19 -5.36
C VAL A 58 13.34 4.54 -4.96
N CYS A 59 12.93 5.12 -3.82
CA CYS A 59 13.47 6.39 -3.35
C CYS A 59 15.00 6.34 -3.16
N HIS A 60 15.51 5.26 -2.58
CA HIS A 60 16.94 5.07 -2.39
C HIS A 60 17.70 4.97 -3.72
N ILE A 61 17.22 4.16 -4.67
CA ILE A 61 17.90 3.95 -5.96
C ILE A 61 17.96 5.22 -6.79
N ILE A 62 16.93 6.06 -6.74
CA ILE A 62 16.91 7.33 -7.49
C ILE A 62 17.57 8.49 -6.73
N GLY A 63 18.03 8.26 -5.50
CA GLY A 63 18.64 9.29 -4.66
C GLY A 63 17.65 10.32 -4.10
N ALA A 64 16.38 9.97 -3.96
CA ALA A 64 15.38 10.86 -3.38
C ALA A 64 15.57 10.94 -1.86
N LYS A 65 15.57 12.17 -1.31
CA LYS A 65 15.66 12.40 0.13
C LYS A 65 14.36 11.95 0.80
N VAL A 66 14.44 10.88 1.58
CA VAL A 66 13.34 10.41 2.45
C VAL A 66 13.43 11.16 3.78
N SER A 67 12.37 11.88 4.13
CA SER A 67 12.34 12.67 5.37
C SER A 67 12.06 11.76 6.58
N LYS A 68 12.72 12.02 7.71
CA LYS A 68 12.37 11.39 8.99
C LYS A 68 10.91 11.74 9.35
N ALA A 69 10.24 10.82 10.04
CA ALA A 69 8.86 11.00 10.49
C ALA A 69 8.73 12.31 11.29
N GLY A 70 7.98 13.26 10.72
CA GLY A 70 7.63 14.53 11.33
C GLY A 70 6.14 14.78 11.13
N ARG A 71 5.47 15.34 12.15
CA ARG A 71 4.03 15.68 12.16
C ARG A 71 3.62 16.42 10.89
N ALA A 72 2.48 16.05 10.31
CA ALA A 72 1.97 16.65 9.09
C ALA A 72 1.41 18.04 9.36
N THR A 73 2.08 19.06 8.85
CA THR A 73 1.41 20.31 8.48
C THR A 73 1.20 20.31 6.97
N GLY A 74 -0.07 20.18 6.57
CA GLY A 74 -0.59 20.65 5.30
C GLY A 74 -0.14 19.94 4.02
N GLN A 75 -0.90 18.94 3.55
CA GLN A 75 -1.18 18.77 2.13
C GLN A 75 -2.61 18.21 1.97
N SER A 76 -3.40 18.91 1.15
CA SER A 76 -4.84 18.76 0.94
C SER A 76 -5.31 17.30 0.79
N SER A 77 -6.39 16.98 1.50
CA SER A 77 -6.98 15.65 1.75
C SER A 77 -7.72 15.03 0.56
N ALA A 78 -7.20 15.19 -0.65
CA ALA A 78 -7.78 14.49 -1.80
C ALA A 78 -7.52 12.98 -1.67
N ILE A 79 -8.57 12.23 -1.33
CA ILE A 79 -8.51 10.76 -1.25
C ILE A 79 -7.99 10.22 -2.59
N PRO A 80 -6.83 9.53 -2.60
CA PRO A 80 -6.27 8.99 -3.83
C PRO A 80 -7.22 8.02 -4.53
N ALA A 81 -7.23 8.03 -5.87
CA ALA A 81 -8.15 7.19 -6.66
C ALA A 81 -8.00 5.68 -6.37
N TRP A 82 -6.80 5.21 -6.03
CA TRP A 82 -6.58 3.81 -5.64
C TRP A 82 -7.30 3.46 -4.33
N ARG A 83 -7.32 4.37 -3.35
CA ARG A 83 -7.98 4.17 -2.06
C ARG A 83 -9.49 4.02 -2.25
N LYS A 84 -10.10 4.88 -3.07
CA LYS A 84 -11.53 4.75 -3.45
C LYS A 84 -11.84 3.42 -4.12
N ARG A 85 -10.93 2.89 -4.96
CA ARG A 85 -11.12 1.57 -5.61
C ARG A 85 -11.06 0.42 -4.61
N ILE A 86 -10.15 0.48 -3.64
CA ILE A 86 -10.03 -0.51 -2.58
C ILE A 86 -11.28 -0.46 -1.69
N GLU A 87 -11.70 0.72 -1.22
CA GLU A 87 -12.91 0.90 -0.42
C GLU A 87 -14.16 0.36 -1.14
N LYS A 88 -14.30 0.61 -2.45
CA LYS A 88 -15.39 0.04 -3.25
C LYS A 88 -15.34 -1.49 -3.32
N ARG A 89 -14.15 -2.07 -3.41
CA ARG A 89 -13.98 -3.54 -3.44
C ARG A 89 -14.27 -4.17 -2.09
N ILE A 90 -13.84 -3.54 -0.99
CA ILE A 90 -14.17 -3.96 0.37
C ILE A 90 -15.68 -3.91 0.56
N ALA A 91 -16.33 -2.78 0.25
CA ALA A 91 -17.78 -2.65 0.36
C ALA A 91 -18.52 -3.73 -0.45
N LYS A 92 -18.04 -4.07 -1.65
CA LYS A 92 -18.60 -5.16 -2.46
C LYS A 92 -18.40 -6.53 -1.79
N ALA A 93 -17.22 -6.81 -1.24
CA ALA A 93 -16.95 -8.05 -0.53
C ALA A 93 -17.82 -8.19 0.73
N THR A 94 -17.94 -7.12 1.53
CA THR A 94 -18.82 -7.08 2.70
C THR A 94 -20.28 -7.33 2.34
N ALA A 95 -20.77 -6.74 1.24
CA ALA A 95 -22.12 -6.99 0.75
C ALA A 95 -22.34 -8.45 0.33
N LEU A 96 -21.35 -9.08 -0.31
CA LEU A 96 -21.41 -10.50 -0.67
C LEU A 96 -21.38 -11.43 0.55
N ILE A 97 -20.57 -11.11 1.56
CA ILE A 97 -20.53 -11.86 2.83
C ILE A 97 -21.84 -11.69 3.59
N GLY A 98 -22.39 -10.47 3.66
CA GLY A 98 -23.69 -10.20 4.27
C GLY A 98 -24.84 -10.95 3.58
N PHE A 99 -24.82 -11.05 2.24
CA PHE A 99 -25.76 -11.88 1.48
C PHE A 99 -25.63 -13.38 1.76
N SER A 100 -24.46 -13.83 2.23
CA SER A 100 -24.23 -15.24 2.55
C SER A 100 -24.82 -15.67 3.90
N SER A 101 -25.28 -14.73 4.74
CA SER A 101 -25.91 -15.03 6.03
C SER A 101 -27.44 -15.18 5.96
N ASP A 102 -28.08 -14.70 4.89
CA ASP A 102 -29.55 -14.77 4.71
C ASP A 102 -30.04 -16.05 4.01
N LYS A 103 -29.16 -17.01 3.74
CA LYS A 103 -29.49 -18.31 3.12
C LYS A 103 -29.21 -19.52 4.01
N LEU A 104 -29.37 -19.38 5.32
CA LEU A 104 -29.42 -20.51 6.27
C LEU A 104 -30.61 -20.38 7.24
N HIS A 105 -31.82 -20.13 6.73
CA HIS A 105 -33.06 -20.47 7.44
C HIS A 105 -34.13 -20.89 6.41
N ILE A 106 -34.04 -22.14 5.96
CA ILE A 106 -35.17 -22.87 5.39
C ILE A 106 -35.28 -24.19 6.15
N GLY A 107 -36.40 -24.36 6.88
CA GLY A 107 -36.83 -25.58 7.56
C GLY A 107 -36.18 -25.74 8.93
N GLN A 108 -36.92 -25.79 10.05
CA GLN A 108 -38.25 -26.38 10.26
C GLN A 108 -39.05 -25.59 11.30
#